data_AF-F2V0M7-F1
#
_entry.id   AF-F2V0M7-F1
#
_cell.length_a   1.000
_cell.length_b   1.000
_cell.length_c   1.000
_cell.angle_alpha   90.00
_cell.angle_beta   90.00
_cell.angle_gamma   90.00
#
_symmetry.space_group_name_H-M   'P 1'
#
loop_
_entity.id
_entity.type
_entity.pdbx_description
1 polymer ?
#
loop_
_entity_poly.entity_id
_entity_poly.type
_entity_poly.pdbx_seq_one_letter_code
_entity_poly.pdbx_strand_id
1 'polypeptide(L)'
;MVPCLSDVSLLRSIPLTSLRTIAVVLVLAVLTTIVAAVLLPRTVPATTRAGSADRPTRLARPTLRTVLRAVGRYTARTVMVGVPVVLVIVLGGLLINRPMHYVRNVGDVVKALTPRTQVTSRIAPLPQASAYDAVPAATWKASFHDVGDGSKEATWTGPVSGIKLPVRVVLPAGYRPDDGRTYNVLEGLHGWVGSPQSLVTGIASPQRLQEAIDAGRIPPSILVFPSLNVDGGQPDCVNIAGRPAVGTWTAEEIPRMIQATFPNVTTQRAGWMIMGISAGAYCAARTAYDVPQRFGAVGVMSSYDLPGEGSLAHSGKTLQAQNGLSTMLGKRKPDGMRFYVLGAQDDSSGAARAAWLMDDAVRKPDSLTVDTPASGGHSWTLWNNYFPSLLTWWGSDPAVFKAAGVTAPQGDTWAKATAAGVKPLSETPKDQRVVGSVSPVRAMPFEINGLGTIIVAVVASLGALGVVMFWSPRWGRRRDGGKRSVARLGGAILGRVVVILVAAGLVAVTAGIGANASGGFYTSWRDLRASVRVNERAGK
;
A
#
# COMPACT_ATOMS: atom_id res chain seq x y z
N MET A 1 -21.48 -13.80 32.21
CA MET A 1 -20.19 -13.10 32.07
C MET A 1 -20.01 -12.72 30.62
N VAL A 2 -20.23 -11.45 30.29
CA VAL A 2 -19.99 -10.86 28.97
C VAL A 2 -18.49 -10.57 28.88
N PRO A 3 -17.75 -11.03 27.84
CA PRO A 3 -16.34 -10.69 27.71
C PRO A 3 -16.16 -9.20 27.45
N CYS A 4 -15.32 -8.60 28.30
CA CYS A 4 -14.81 -7.25 28.36
C CYS A 4 -14.75 -6.43 27.04
N LEU A 5 -15.35 -5.24 27.07
CA LEU A 5 -15.01 -4.14 26.15
C LEU A 5 -13.53 -3.73 26.21
N SER A 6 -12.83 -4.04 27.31
CA SER A 6 -11.40 -3.78 27.49
C SER A 6 -10.49 -4.67 26.65
N ASP A 7 -10.86 -5.94 26.42
CA ASP A 7 -10.04 -6.91 25.67
C ASP A 7 -10.01 -6.60 24.17
N VAL A 8 -11.11 -6.05 23.63
CA VAL A 8 -11.20 -5.60 22.24
C VAL A 8 -10.30 -4.39 21.97
N SER A 9 -10.13 -3.51 22.96
CA SER A 9 -9.24 -2.35 22.87
C SER A 9 -7.75 -2.76 22.84
N LEU A 10 -7.37 -3.74 23.66
CA LEU A 10 -6.01 -4.31 23.71
C LEU A 10 -5.64 -5.05 22.41
N LEU A 11 -6.57 -5.80 21.82
CA LEU A 11 -6.31 -6.50 20.55
C LEU A 11 -6.13 -5.52 19.39
N ARG A 12 -6.87 -4.41 19.37
CA ARG A 12 -6.77 -3.39 18.31
C ARG A 12 -5.45 -2.64 18.33
N SER A 13 -4.79 -2.51 19.48
CA SER A 13 -3.53 -1.76 19.62
C SER A 13 -2.27 -2.58 19.34
N ILE A 14 -2.38 -3.88 19.03
CA ILE A 14 -1.22 -4.73 18.74
C ILE A 14 -0.45 -4.16 17.54
N PRO A 15 0.85 -3.84 17.71
CA PRO A 15 1.66 -3.25 16.64
C PRO A 15 2.01 -4.30 15.59
N LEU A 16 1.64 -4.06 14.33
CA LEU A 16 1.84 -4.97 13.20
C LEU A 16 3.15 -4.75 12.44
N THR A 17 3.95 -3.78 12.87
CA THR A 17 5.28 -3.49 12.31
C THR A 17 6.41 -3.97 13.23
N SER A 18 6.08 -4.47 14.43
CA SER A 18 7.04 -4.87 15.46
C SER A 18 7.65 -6.25 15.20
N LEU A 19 8.98 -6.35 15.34
CA LEU A 19 9.70 -7.62 15.34
C LEU A 19 9.20 -8.58 16.42
N ARG A 20 8.74 -8.05 17.57
CA ARG A 20 8.17 -8.87 18.64
C ARG A 20 6.89 -9.56 18.18
N THR A 21 6.01 -8.83 17.51
CA THR A 21 4.76 -9.40 16.97
C THR A 21 5.05 -10.47 15.93
N ILE A 22 6.01 -10.22 15.03
CA ILE A 22 6.48 -11.22 14.04
C ILE A 22 7.01 -12.48 14.74
N ALA A 23 7.87 -12.31 15.75
CA ALA A 23 8.44 -13.43 16.51
C ALA A 23 7.35 -14.23 17.25
N VAL A 24 6.38 -13.56 17.87
CA VAL A 24 5.26 -14.21 18.55
C VAL A 24 4.43 -15.02 17.56
N VAL A 25 4.06 -14.45 16.40
CA VAL A 25 3.30 -15.17 15.37
C VAL A 25 4.09 -16.35 14.81
N LEU A 26 5.40 -16.21 14.60
CA LEU A 26 6.28 -17.30 14.18
C LEU A 26 6.29 -18.44 15.22
N VAL A 27 6.46 -18.13 16.50
CA VAL A 27 6.44 -19.13 17.58
C VAL A 27 5.08 -19.83 17.65
N LEU A 28 3.98 -19.09 17.54
CA LEU A 28 2.63 -19.68 17.51
C LEU A 28 2.44 -20.58 16.28
N ALA A 29 2.92 -20.19 15.11
CA ALA A 29 2.86 -21.00 13.90
C ALA A 29 3.60 -22.33 14.08
N VAL A 30 4.80 -22.30 14.66
CA VAL A 30 5.60 -23.50 14.95
C VAL A 30 4.91 -24.39 15.99
N LEU A 31 4.48 -23.82 17.12
CA LEU A 31 3.83 -24.58 18.20
C LEU A 31 2.53 -25.23 17.73
N THR A 32 1.66 -24.49 17.05
CA THR A 32 0.39 -25.02 16.54
C THR A 32 0.62 -26.10 15.48
N THR A 33 1.67 -25.98 14.65
CA THR A 33 2.07 -27.03 13.69
C THR A 33 2.50 -28.30 14.40
N ILE A 34 3.33 -28.20 15.44
CA ILE A 34 3.78 -29.36 16.22
C ILE A 34 2.59 -30.03 16.92
N VAL A 35 1.72 -29.24 17.57
CA VAL A 35 0.50 -29.74 18.21
C VAL A 35 -0.38 -30.46 17.19
N ALA A 36 -0.62 -29.87 16.03
CA ALA A 36 -1.39 -30.49 14.95
C ALA A 36 -0.76 -31.82 14.49
N ALA A 37 0.55 -31.84 14.25
CA ALA A 37 1.27 -33.04 13.82
C ALA A 37 1.17 -34.21 14.82
N VAL A 38 1.09 -33.91 16.12
CA VAL A 38 0.93 -34.89 17.20
C VAL A 38 -0.53 -35.33 17.38
N LEU A 39 -1.48 -34.42 17.23
CA LEU A 39 -2.90 -34.68 17.51
C LEU A 39 -3.68 -35.23 16.31
N LEU A 40 -3.29 -34.92 15.07
CA LEU A 40 -3.95 -35.37 13.84
C LEU A 40 -4.29 -36.87 13.83
N PRO A 41 -3.39 -37.80 14.21
CA PRO A 41 -3.71 -39.24 14.21
C PRO A 41 -4.88 -39.65 15.12
N ARG A 42 -5.19 -38.87 16.15
CA ARG A 42 -6.32 -39.13 17.08
C ARG A 42 -7.68 -38.91 16.42
N THR A 43 -7.71 -38.20 15.30
CA THR A 43 -8.95 -37.92 14.57
C THR A 43 -9.31 -39.00 13.55
N VAL A 44 -8.48 -40.04 13.36
CA VAL A 44 -8.81 -41.17 12.48
C VAL A 44 -9.53 -42.25 13.30
N PRO A 45 -10.66 -42.81 12.83
CA PRO A 45 -11.35 -43.90 13.53
C PRO A 45 -10.42 -45.06 13.87
N ALA A 46 -10.65 -45.70 15.01
CA ALA A 46 -10.04 -47.00 15.29
C ALA A 46 -10.64 -48.00 14.31
N THR A 47 -9.79 -48.77 13.63
CA THR A 47 -10.24 -49.93 12.85
C THR A 47 -10.81 -50.94 13.85
N THR A 48 -12.13 -51.07 13.91
CA THR A 48 -12.76 -52.22 14.54
C THR A 48 -12.31 -53.45 13.78
N ARG A 49 -11.59 -54.37 14.44
CA ARG A 49 -11.38 -55.73 13.90
C ARG A 49 -12.77 -56.27 13.55
N ALA A 50 -13.02 -56.51 12.27
CA ALA A 50 -14.11 -57.38 11.88
C ALA A 50 -13.71 -58.78 12.38
N GLY A 51 -14.22 -59.15 13.55
CA GLY A 51 -14.29 -60.54 13.95
C GLY A 51 -15.21 -61.25 12.97
N SER A 52 -14.76 -62.40 12.47
CA SER A 52 -15.48 -63.27 11.56
C SER A 52 -16.90 -63.60 12.03
N ALA A 53 -17.76 -63.81 11.03
CA ALA A 53 -18.98 -64.64 11.02
C ALA A 53 -20.29 -63.87 10.76
N ASP A 54 -20.85 -64.17 9.58
CA ASP A 54 -22.24 -64.07 9.10
C ASP A 54 -23.24 -63.17 9.82
N ARG A 55 -23.70 -62.14 9.09
CA ARG A 55 -25.14 -61.78 9.05
C ARG A 55 -25.47 -60.87 7.85
N PRO A 56 -26.67 -61.00 7.23
CA PRO A 56 -27.01 -60.24 6.05
C PRO A 56 -27.20 -58.76 6.39
N THR A 57 -26.75 -57.93 5.46
CA THR A 57 -26.80 -56.47 5.46
C THR A 57 -28.21 -55.91 5.69
N ARG A 58 -28.45 -55.34 6.89
CA ARG A 58 -29.37 -54.19 7.00
C ARG A 58 -28.55 -52.92 6.82
N LEU A 59 -28.96 -52.06 5.89
CA LEU A 59 -28.54 -50.66 5.81
C LEU A 59 -29.01 -49.95 7.10
N ALA A 60 -28.27 -50.14 8.19
CA ALA A 60 -28.51 -49.44 9.44
C ALA A 60 -28.16 -47.97 9.22
N ARG A 61 -29.17 -47.09 9.28
CA ARG A 61 -28.96 -45.64 9.31
C ARG A 61 -27.97 -45.32 10.45
N PRO A 62 -26.89 -44.57 10.19
CA PRO A 62 -25.91 -44.27 11.22
C PRO A 62 -26.61 -43.54 12.37
N THR A 63 -26.41 -44.01 13.60
CA THR A 63 -26.97 -43.34 14.78
C THR A 63 -26.48 -41.90 14.85
N LEU A 64 -27.31 -40.97 15.34
CA LEU A 64 -26.97 -39.55 15.51
C LEU A 64 -25.62 -39.34 16.20
N ARG A 65 -25.29 -40.21 17.17
CA ARG A 65 -24.00 -40.22 17.90
C ARG A 65 -22.79 -40.53 17.01
N THR A 66 -22.93 -41.41 16.03
CA THR A 66 -21.87 -41.73 15.05
C THR A 66 -21.63 -40.56 14.12
N VAL A 67 -22.69 -39.89 13.67
CA VAL A 67 -22.63 -38.68 12.83
C VAL A 67 -21.96 -37.53 13.60
N LEU A 68 -22.39 -37.23 14.82
CA LEU A 68 -21.80 -36.18 15.67
C LEU A 68 -20.31 -36.40 15.94
N ARG A 69 -19.89 -37.65 16.18
CA ARG A 69 -18.47 -38.00 16.36
C ARG A 69 -17.65 -37.91 15.07
N ALA A 70 -18.26 -38.13 13.91
CA ALA A 70 -17.60 -37.92 12.62
C ALA A 70 -17.41 -36.42 12.36
N VAL A 71 -18.48 -35.63 12.52
CA VAL A 71 -18.46 -34.16 12.41
C VAL A 71 -17.41 -33.56 13.33
N GLY A 72 -17.40 -33.89 14.63
CA GLY A 72 -16.41 -33.37 15.57
C GLY A 72 -14.95 -33.71 15.21
N ARG A 73 -14.71 -34.88 14.62
CA ARG A 73 -13.36 -35.27 14.14
C ARG A 73 -12.94 -34.46 12.92
N TYR A 74 -13.85 -34.19 11.98
CA TYR A 74 -13.58 -33.31 10.84
C TYR A 74 -13.35 -31.87 11.29
N THR A 75 -14.19 -31.33 12.18
CA THR A 75 -14.01 -29.99 12.75
C THR A 75 -12.64 -29.86 13.42
N ALA A 76 -12.24 -30.84 14.24
CA ALA A 76 -10.94 -30.83 14.90
C ALA A 76 -9.78 -30.85 13.88
N ARG A 77 -9.87 -31.63 12.79
CA ARG A 77 -8.87 -31.60 11.72
C ARG A 77 -8.79 -30.25 11.03
N THR A 78 -9.95 -29.69 10.66
CA THR A 78 -10.01 -28.38 10.01
C THR A 78 -9.37 -27.30 10.89
N VAL A 79 -9.61 -27.31 12.19
CA VAL A 79 -8.96 -26.37 13.13
C VAL A 79 -7.46 -26.62 13.23
N MET A 80 -7.03 -27.87 13.41
CA MET A 80 -5.61 -28.22 13.54
C MET A 80 -4.78 -27.89 12.29
N VAL A 81 -5.38 -27.98 11.10
CA VAL A 81 -4.70 -27.62 9.85
C VAL A 81 -4.86 -26.12 9.55
N GLY A 82 -6.05 -25.57 9.78
CA GLY A 82 -6.38 -24.19 9.46
C GLY A 82 -5.59 -23.18 10.30
N VAL A 83 -5.41 -23.41 11.59
CA VAL A 83 -4.71 -22.46 12.48
C VAL A 83 -3.25 -22.23 12.05
N PRO A 84 -2.41 -23.26 11.86
CA PRO A 84 -1.06 -23.08 11.32
C PRO A 84 -1.03 -22.37 9.97
N VAL A 85 -1.94 -22.73 9.06
CA VAL A 85 -2.04 -22.13 7.71
C VAL A 85 -2.32 -20.63 7.82
N VAL A 86 -3.32 -20.24 8.61
CA VAL A 86 -3.66 -18.83 8.84
C VAL A 86 -2.48 -18.08 9.48
N LEU A 87 -1.79 -18.67 10.45
CA LEU A 87 -0.63 -18.04 11.09
C LEU A 87 0.52 -17.81 10.12
N VAL A 88 0.77 -18.72 9.16
CA VAL A 88 1.78 -18.54 8.11
C VAL A 88 1.37 -17.44 7.12
N ILE A 89 0.09 -17.35 6.75
CA ILE A 89 -0.42 -16.24 5.93
C ILE A 89 -0.23 -14.91 6.66
N VAL A 90 -0.61 -14.84 7.94
CA VAL A 90 -0.43 -13.65 8.78
C VAL A 90 1.05 -13.29 8.90
N LEU A 91 1.94 -14.27 9.10
CA LEU A 91 3.38 -14.04 9.15
C LEU A 91 3.90 -13.43 7.84
N GLY A 92 3.50 -13.96 6.69
CA GLY A 92 3.83 -13.38 5.39
C GLY A 92 3.35 -11.93 5.24
N GLY A 93 2.10 -11.67 5.63
CA GLY A 93 1.53 -10.32 5.64
C GLY A 93 2.30 -9.36 6.55
N LEU A 94 2.71 -9.79 7.76
CA LEU A 94 3.52 -8.99 8.67
C LEU A 94 4.91 -8.67 8.11
N LEU A 95 5.55 -9.65 7.46
CA LEU A 95 6.86 -9.46 6.84
C LEU A 95 6.82 -8.45 5.68
N ILE A 96 5.72 -8.40 4.92
CA ILE A 96 5.48 -7.40 3.87
C ILE A 96 5.12 -6.04 4.48
N ASN A 97 4.27 -6.04 5.50
CA ASN A 97 3.80 -4.81 6.15
C ASN A 97 4.90 -4.08 6.92
N ARG A 98 5.86 -4.81 7.50
CA ARG A 98 6.95 -4.24 8.32
C ARG A 98 7.74 -3.15 7.59
N PRO A 99 8.35 -3.38 6.41
CA PRO A 99 9.10 -2.34 5.72
C PRO A 99 8.19 -1.25 5.13
N MET A 100 6.97 -1.60 4.71
CA MET A 100 6.11 -0.71 3.93
C MET A 100 5.15 0.16 4.78
N HIS A 101 4.92 -0.21 6.03
CA HIS A 101 4.02 0.49 6.96
C HIS A 101 2.62 0.75 6.38
N TYR A 102 2.03 -0.26 5.71
CA TYR A 102 0.67 -0.18 5.17
C TYR A 102 -0.38 -0.01 6.28
N VAL A 103 -0.23 -0.78 7.35
CA VAL A 103 -1.07 -0.74 8.56
C VAL A 103 -0.18 -0.76 9.79
N ARG A 104 -0.50 0.06 10.80
CA ARG A 104 0.32 0.16 12.02
C ARG A 104 -0.10 -0.85 13.06
N ASN A 105 -1.41 -1.09 13.19
CA ASN A 105 -1.99 -1.95 14.21
C ASN A 105 -3.18 -2.77 13.67
N VAL A 106 -3.68 -3.71 14.48
CA VAL A 106 -4.85 -4.54 14.12
C VAL A 106 -6.10 -3.69 13.88
N GLY A 107 -6.28 -2.59 14.60
CA GLY A 107 -7.36 -1.63 14.37
C GLY A 107 -7.38 -1.09 12.94
N ASP A 108 -6.21 -0.77 12.38
CA ASP A 108 -6.11 -0.30 10.99
C ASP A 108 -6.54 -1.38 9.99
N VAL A 109 -6.21 -2.65 10.25
CA VAL A 109 -6.66 -3.78 9.41
C VAL A 109 -8.19 -3.90 9.44
N VAL A 110 -8.79 -3.84 10.63
CA VAL A 110 -10.25 -3.91 10.78
C VAL A 110 -10.92 -2.77 10.02
N LYS A 111 -10.39 -1.54 10.15
CA LYS A 111 -10.92 -0.38 9.42
C LYS A 111 -10.77 -0.51 7.91
N ALA A 112 -9.64 -1.03 7.44
CA ALA A 112 -9.40 -1.24 6.02
C ALA A 112 -10.33 -2.30 5.40
N LEU A 113 -10.77 -3.27 6.18
CA LEU A 113 -11.68 -4.33 5.74
C LEU A 113 -13.16 -4.00 5.96
N THR A 114 -13.49 -2.90 6.64
CA THR A 114 -14.89 -2.56 6.96
C THR A 114 -15.56 -1.95 5.72
N PRO A 115 -16.65 -2.56 5.20
CA PRO A 115 -17.39 -2.00 4.08
C PRO A 115 -17.94 -0.62 4.46
N ARG A 116 -17.69 0.41 3.64
CA ARG A 116 -18.29 1.72 3.85
C ARG A 116 -19.70 1.73 3.25
N THR A 117 -20.68 2.16 4.06
CA THR A 117 -22.03 2.45 3.58
C THR A 117 -22.01 3.73 2.76
N GLN A 118 -22.93 3.83 1.80
CA GLN A 118 -23.07 5.00 0.95
C GLN A 118 -23.48 6.21 1.79
N VAL A 119 -22.53 7.11 2.06
CA VAL A 119 -22.82 8.40 2.70
C VAL A 119 -23.19 9.38 1.59
N THR A 120 -24.21 10.20 1.80
CA THR A 120 -24.51 11.35 0.95
C THR A 120 -23.28 12.26 0.89
N SER A 121 -22.51 12.10 -0.18
CA SER A 121 -21.21 12.76 -0.33
C SER A 121 -21.43 14.18 -0.82
N ARG A 122 -21.75 15.09 0.09
CA ARG A 122 -21.79 16.51 -0.20
C ARG A 122 -20.42 17.11 0.07
N ILE A 123 -19.77 17.58 -1.00
CA ILE A 123 -18.50 18.31 -0.89
C ILE A 123 -18.79 19.66 -0.20
N ALA A 124 -18.08 19.92 0.90
CA ALA A 124 -18.09 21.21 1.57
C ALA A 124 -16.96 22.10 0.99
N PRO A 125 -17.15 23.42 0.92
CA PRO A 125 -16.10 24.32 0.46
C PRO A 125 -14.91 24.37 1.44
N LEU A 126 -13.77 24.88 0.98
CA LEU A 126 -12.68 25.26 1.87
C LEU A 126 -13.11 26.45 2.75
N PRO A 127 -12.68 26.53 4.01
CA PRO A 127 -12.87 27.70 4.85
C PRO A 127 -12.31 28.98 4.21
N GLN A 128 -12.93 30.12 4.52
CA GLN A 128 -12.47 31.44 4.07
C GLN A 128 -11.12 31.81 4.72
N ALA A 129 -10.39 32.74 4.10
CA ALA A 129 -9.09 33.21 4.59
C ALA A 129 -9.10 33.62 6.08
N SER A 130 -10.14 34.31 6.51
CA SER A 130 -10.34 34.78 7.88
C SER A 130 -10.32 33.67 8.94
N ALA A 131 -10.69 32.43 8.58
CA ALA A 131 -10.61 31.29 9.49
C ALA A 131 -9.16 30.92 9.81
N TYR A 132 -8.23 31.12 8.87
CA TYR A 132 -6.81 30.89 9.08
C TYR A 132 -6.13 32.07 9.76
N ASP A 133 -6.52 33.30 9.40
CA ASP A 133 -5.95 34.53 9.95
C ASP A 133 -6.25 34.70 11.45
N ALA A 134 -7.37 34.14 11.91
CA ALA A 134 -7.75 34.12 13.33
C ALA A 134 -6.89 33.16 14.18
N VAL A 135 -6.13 32.25 13.57
CA VAL A 135 -5.32 31.26 14.29
C VAL A 135 -4.01 31.91 14.78
N PRO A 136 -3.68 31.83 16.08
CA PRO A 136 -2.42 32.37 16.60
C PRO A 136 -1.20 31.78 15.89
N ALA A 137 -0.22 32.63 15.57
CA ALA A 137 0.99 32.24 14.82
C ALA A 137 1.74 31.03 15.42
N ALA A 138 1.79 30.93 16.75
CA ALA A 138 2.44 29.83 17.46
C ALA A 138 1.75 28.47 17.24
N THR A 139 0.43 28.45 17.00
CA THR A 139 -0.37 27.23 16.81
C THR A 139 -0.02 26.52 15.49
N TRP A 140 0.50 27.27 14.51
CA TRP A 140 0.96 26.71 13.24
C TRP A 140 2.27 25.93 13.37
N LYS A 141 3.05 26.08 14.44
CA LYS A 141 4.33 25.39 14.59
C LYS A 141 4.12 23.93 15.02
N ALA A 142 4.84 23.02 14.38
CA ALA A 142 4.95 21.63 14.79
C ALA A 142 6.32 21.36 15.43
N SER A 143 6.35 20.46 16.41
CA SER A 143 7.60 20.03 17.05
C SER A 143 7.99 18.65 16.51
N PHE A 144 8.94 18.64 15.58
CA PHE A 144 9.45 17.42 14.96
C PHE A 144 10.58 16.80 15.78
N HIS A 145 10.58 15.48 15.92
CA HIS A 145 11.69 14.73 16.51
C HIS A 145 12.30 13.78 15.48
N ASP A 146 13.59 13.48 15.65
CA ASP A 146 14.26 12.49 14.81
C ASP A 146 13.80 11.09 15.15
N VAL A 147 13.78 10.24 14.14
CA VAL A 147 13.27 8.85 14.20
C VAL A 147 14.28 7.86 13.60
N GLY A 148 15.44 8.32 13.14
CA GLY A 148 16.59 7.48 12.77
C GLY A 148 16.57 6.88 11.37
N ASP A 149 15.66 7.29 10.48
CA ASP A 149 15.56 6.79 9.10
C ASP A 149 15.78 7.87 8.03
N GLY A 150 16.42 8.98 8.41
CA GLY A 150 16.62 10.15 7.53
C GLY A 150 15.40 11.06 7.42
N SER A 151 14.36 10.84 8.24
CA SER A 151 13.22 11.74 8.38
C SER A 151 13.00 12.19 9.82
N LYS A 152 12.10 13.13 10.02
CA LYS A 152 11.60 13.58 11.32
C LYS A 152 10.09 13.40 11.38
N GLU A 153 9.55 13.16 12.56
CA GLU A 153 8.11 12.94 12.77
C GLU A 153 7.52 13.93 13.78
N ALA A 154 6.27 14.33 13.54
CA ALA A 154 5.42 15.00 14.52
C ALA A 154 4.01 14.42 14.42
N THR A 155 3.30 14.34 15.55
CA THR A 155 1.83 14.24 15.54
C THR A 155 1.28 15.64 15.76
N TRP A 156 0.63 16.19 14.75
CA TRP A 156 0.19 17.58 14.75
C TRP A 156 -1.33 17.69 14.58
N THR A 157 -1.93 18.72 15.19
CA THR A 157 -3.37 18.98 15.12
C THR A 157 -3.61 20.21 14.25
N GLY A 158 -4.39 20.04 13.18
CA GLY A 158 -4.87 21.14 12.34
C GLY A 158 -5.80 22.06 13.14
N PRO A 159 -5.47 23.36 13.31
CA PRO A 159 -6.24 24.26 14.15
C PRO A 159 -7.63 24.61 13.60
N VAL A 160 -7.85 24.44 12.28
CA VAL A 160 -9.11 24.69 11.59
C VAL A 160 -9.87 23.39 11.33
N SER A 161 -9.19 22.34 10.87
CA SER A 161 -9.84 21.06 10.56
C SER A 161 -10.10 20.18 11.79
N GLY A 162 -9.36 20.40 12.88
CA GLY A 162 -9.33 19.53 14.05
C GLY A 162 -8.66 18.17 13.82
N ILE A 163 -8.10 17.93 12.63
CA ILE A 163 -7.45 16.66 12.27
C ILE A 163 -6.14 16.55 13.06
N LYS A 164 -5.99 15.48 13.84
CA LYS A 164 -4.76 15.15 14.57
C LYS A 164 -4.12 13.90 13.97
N LEU A 165 -3.07 14.09 13.19
CA LEU A 165 -2.43 13.00 12.44
C LEU A 165 -0.90 13.16 12.40
N PRO A 166 -0.17 12.05 12.14
CA PRO A 166 1.27 12.10 11.97
C PRO A 166 1.64 12.80 10.65
N VAL A 167 2.72 13.57 10.70
CA VAL A 167 3.38 14.20 9.56
C VAL A 167 4.85 13.83 9.63
N ARG A 168 5.44 13.47 8.48
CA ARG A 168 6.87 13.24 8.35
C ARG A 168 7.52 14.30 7.48
N VAL A 169 8.74 14.67 7.82
CA VAL A 169 9.55 15.61 7.04
C VAL A 169 10.91 15.01 6.77
N VAL A 170 11.35 15.08 5.52
CA VAL A 170 12.71 14.73 5.11
C VAL A 170 13.46 16.02 4.84
N LEU A 171 14.55 16.23 5.56
CA LEU A 171 15.41 17.39 5.43
C LEU A 171 16.70 16.95 4.72
N PRO A 172 17.28 17.78 3.84
CA PRO A 172 18.57 17.49 3.25
C PRO A 172 19.67 17.52 4.32
N ALA A 173 20.77 16.82 4.04
CA ALA A 173 21.92 16.78 4.93
C ALA A 173 22.44 18.19 5.21
N GLY A 174 22.64 18.50 6.49
CA GLY A 174 23.14 19.80 6.93
C GLY A 174 22.09 20.92 6.97
N TYR A 175 20.80 20.65 6.76
CA TYR A 175 19.74 21.64 6.93
C TYR A 175 19.85 22.35 8.29
N ARG A 176 19.83 23.68 8.27
CA ARG A 176 19.61 24.50 9.47
C ARG A 176 18.64 25.64 9.15
N PRO A 177 17.80 26.07 10.11
CA PRO A 177 16.89 27.19 9.89
C PRO A 177 17.60 28.54 9.69
N ASP A 178 18.89 28.63 10.06
CA ASP A 178 19.73 29.82 10.05
C ASP A 178 20.91 29.75 9.06
N ASP A 179 20.91 28.79 8.13
CA ASP A 179 22.02 28.58 7.18
C ASP A 179 22.05 29.58 6.01
N GLY A 180 21.10 30.53 5.95
CA GLY A 180 20.98 31.52 4.89
C GLY A 180 20.51 30.95 3.54
N ARG A 181 20.12 29.67 3.48
CA ARG A 181 19.58 29.04 2.27
C ARG A 181 18.06 29.06 2.28
N THR A 182 17.47 29.24 1.10
CA THR A 182 16.03 29.06 0.89
C THR A 182 15.75 27.65 0.39
N TYR A 183 14.75 26.98 0.97
CA TYR A 183 14.38 25.61 0.62
C TYR A 183 13.04 25.58 -0.11
N ASN A 184 12.99 24.86 -1.24
CA ASN A 184 11.72 24.51 -1.88
C ASN A 184 11.00 23.40 -1.10
N VAL A 185 9.71 23.21 -1.37
CA VAL A 185 8.88 22.21 -0.66
C VAL A 185 8.18 21.29 -1.65
N LEU A 186 8.32 19.99 -1.41
CA LEU A 186 7.52 18.96 -2.05
C LEU A 186 6.61 18.31 -0.99
N GLU A 187 5.30 18.51 -1.12
CA GLU A 187 4.29 17.84 -0.30
C GLU A 187 3.87 16.53 -0.98
N GLY A 188 4.13 15.39 -0.35
CA GLY A 188 3.86 14.05 -0.88
C GLY A 188 2.71 13.34 -0.16
N LEU A 189 1.71 12.93 -0.93
CA LEU A 189 0.51 12.25 -0.46
C LEU A 189 0.56 10.75 -0.71
N HIS A 190 0.42 9.95 0.35
CA HIS A 190 0.49 8.50 0.27
C HIS A 190 -0.79 7.89 -0.33
N GLY A 191 -0.68 6.69 -0.91
CA GLY A 191 -1.81 5.91 -1.40
C GLY A 191 -2.61 5.21 -0.30
N TRP A 192 -3.57 4.39 -0.71
CA TRP A 192 -4.36 3.53 0.18
C TRP A 192 -4.13 2.04 -0.18
N VAL A 193 -3.87 1.14 0.77
CA VAL A 193 -3.46 1.39 2.18
C VAL A 193 -2.05 2.00 2.22
N GLY A 194 -1.77 2.83 3.23
CA GLY A 194 -0.46 3.50 3.33
C GLY A 194 -0.38 4.49 4.48
N SER A 195 0.80 5.07 4.68
CA SER A 195 1.04 6.12 5.66
C SER A 195 2.19 7.04 5.21
N PRO A 196 2.47 8.16 5.91
CA PRO A 196 3.66 8.97 5.65
C PRO A 196 4.96 8.17 5.58
N GLN A 197 5.09 7.15 6.43
CA GLN A 197 6.27 6.30 6.46
C GLN A 197 6.45 5.48 5.18
N SER A 198 5.35 5.12 4.52
CA SER A 198 5.40 4.39 3.25
C SER A 198 6.08 5.21 2.15
N LEU A 199 5.95 6.55 2.16
CA LEU A 199 6.69 7.43 1.24
C LEU A 199 8.14 7.66 1.68
N VAL A 200 8.45 7.62 2.98
CA VAL A 200 9.85 7.67 3.43
C VAL A 200 10.62 6.47 2.87
N THR A 201 10.08 5.28 3.09
CA THR A 201 10.72 4.00 2.76
C THR A 201 10.55 3.60 1.30
N GLY A 202 9.32 3.60 0.80
CA GLY A 202 8.95 2.97 -0.47
C GLY A 202 9.50 3.66 -1.72
N ILE A 203 9.84 4.95 -1.64
CA ILE A 203 10.54 5.69 -2.70
C ILE A 203 11.95 6.14 -2.28
N ALA A 204 12.47 5.58 -1.18
CA ALA A 204 13.78 5.91 -0.60
C ALA A 204 14.02 7.43 -0.49
N SER A 205 13.01 8.17 -0.04
CA SER A 205 12.95 9.61 -0.25
C SER A 205 14.10 10.43 0.37
N PRO A 206 14.67 10.09 1.56
CA PRO A 206 15.87 10.76 2.06
C PRO A 206 17.06 10.65 1.11
N GLN A 207 17.36 9.43 0.64
CA GLN A 207 18.45 9.19 -0.30
C GLN A 207 18.19 9.91 -1.62
N ARG A 208 16.98 9.77 -2.19
CA ARG A 208 16.66 10.35 -3.50
C ARG A 208 16.62 11.88 -3.50
N LEU A 209 16.19 12.49 -2.39
CA LEU A 209 16.27 13.94 -2.19
C LEU A 209 17.73 14.39 -2.23
N GLN A 210 18.58 13.75 -1.42
CA GLN A 210 19.98 14.12 -1.29
C GLN A 210 20.72 13.96 -2.64
N GLU A 211 20.56 12.82 -3.29
CA GLU A 211 21.13 12.55 -4.63
C GLU A 211 20.67 13.58 -5.68
N ALA A 212 19.45 14.11 -5.58
CA ALA A 212 18.94 15.10 -6.53
C ALA A 212 19.52 16.50 -6.27
N ILE A 213 19.69 16.87 -5.00
CA ILE A 213 20.32 18.15 -4.61
C ILE A 213 21.81 18.13 -4.95
N ASP A 214 22.54 17.07 -4.59
CA ASP A 214 23.98 16.96 -4.81
C ASP A 214 24.33 16.96 -6.31
N ALA A 215 23.49 16.33 -7.12
CA ALA A 215 23.63 16.34 -8.58
C ALA A 215 23.18 17.65 -9.24
N GLY A 216 22.69 18.63 -8.46
CA GLY A 216 22.14 19.89 -8.97
C GLY A 216 20.88 19.71 -9.82
N ARG A 217 20.17 18.59 -9.71
CA ARG A 217 18.93 18.32 -10.47
C ARG A 217 17.75 19.11 -9.93
N ILE A 218 17.77 19.43 -8.63
CA ILE A 218 16.83 20.33 -7.95
C ILE A 218 17.62 21.28 -7.04
N PRO A 219 17.09 22.48 -6.70
CA PRO A 219 17.68 23.31 -5.66
C PRO A 219 17.49 22.69 -4.27
N PRO A 220 18.11 23.25 -3.20
CA PRO A 220 17.82 22.85 -1.83
C PRO A 220 16.31 22.75 -1.58
N SER A 221 15.85 21.59 -1.14
CA SER A 221 14.44 21.25 -1.02
C SER A 221 14.19 20.38 0.20
N ILE A 222 12.98 20.44 0.76
CA ILE A 222 12.49 19.52 1.80
C ILE A 222 11.30 18.72 1.27
N LEU A 223 11.08 17.53 1.83
CA LEU A 223 9.90 16.72 1.54
C LEU A 223 8.99 16.64 2.76
N VAL A 224 7.69 16.72 2.55
CA VAL A 224 6.69 16.72 3.63
C VAL A 224 5.61 15.70 3.31
N PHE A 225 5.37 14.76 4.22
CA PHE A 225 4.40 13.69 4.04
C PHE A 225 3.36 13.73 5.16
N PRO A 226 2.23 14.42 4.97
CA PRO A 226 1.11 14.34 5.91
C PRO A 226 0.36 13.02 5.76
N SER A 227 -0.24 12.52 6.85
CA SER A 227 -1.15 11.39 6.73
C SER A 227 -2.51 11.83 6.19
N LEU A 228 -3.11 10.96 5.38
CA LEU A 228 -4.47 11.08 4.89
C LEU A 228 -5.47 10.14 5.59
N ASN A 229 -5.02 9.38 6.58
CA ASN A 229 -5.81 8.32 7.25
C ASN A 229 -6.77 8.88 8.29
N VAL A 230 -7.57 9.88 7.92
CA VAL A 230 -8.61 10.45 8.78
C VAL A 230 -9.63 9.36 9.13
N ASP A 231 -9.92 9.24 10.43
CA ASP A 231 -10.70 8.15 11.03
C ASP A 231 -10.16 6.73 10.77
N GLY A 232 -8.97 6.60 10.19
CA GLY A 232 -8.33 5.35 9.80
C GLY A 232 -8.96 4.66 8.58
N GLY A 233 -9.62 5.40 7.68
CA GLY A 233 -10.11 4.84 6.43
C GLY A 233 -9.59 5.56 5.20
N GLN A 234 -10.11 5.18 4.03
CA GLN A 234 -9.72 5.72 2.73
C GLN A 234 -9.80 7.26 2.68
N PRO A 235 -8.84 7.91 2.00
CA PRO A 235 -8.75 9.36 1.94
C PRO A 235 -9.90 9.97 1.13
N ASP A 236 -10.51 11.04 1.64
CA ASP A 236 -11.61 11.73 0.96
C ASP A 236 -11.12 12.80 -0.04
N CYS A 237 -9.87 13.24 0.06
CA CYS A 237 -9.20 14.30 -0.72
C CYS A 237 -9.83 15.71 -0.65
N VAL A 238 -11.10 15.82 -0.28
CA VAL A 238 -11.88 17.06 -0.16
C VAL A 238 -12.57 17.13 1.20
N ASN A 239 -13.13 18.27 1.54
CA ASN A 239 -14.03 18.36 2.70
C ASN A 239 -15.36 17.66 2.36
N ILE A 240 -15.75 16.68 3.18
CA ILE A 240 -17.06 16.04 3.09
C ILE A 240 -17.90 16.51 4.27
N ALA A 241 -19.11 16.99 4.00
CA ALA A 241 -20.01 17.47 5.05
C ALA A 241 -20.25 16.36 6.11
N GLY A 242 -20.07 16.70 7.39
CA GLY A 242 -20.20 15.75 8.49
C GLY A 242 -18.98 14.86 8.73
N ARG A 243 -17.87 15.07 8.01
CA ARG A 243 -16.56 14.43 8.25
C ARG A 243 -15.50 15.49 8.59
N PRO A 244 -14.38 15.12 9.23
CA PRO A 244 -13.25 16.04 9.41
C PRO A 244 -12.78 16.58 8.05
N ALA A 245 -12.32 17.83 8.05
CA ALA A 245 -12.11 18.62 6.83
C ALA A 245 -10.79 18.25 6.11
N VAL A 246 -10.75 17.08 5.47
CA VAL A 246 -9.55 16.52 4.81
C VAL A 246 -8.95 17.45 3.76
N GLY A 247 -9.80 18.09 2.95
CA GLY A 247 -9.34 19.06 1.94
C GLY A 247 -8.68 20.28 2.58
N THR A 248 -9.18 20.75 3.73
CA THR A 248 -8.58 21.85 4.50
C THR A 248 -7.22 21.46 5.05
N TRP A 249 -7.12 20.24 5.59
CA TRP A 249 -5.89 19.70 6.13
C TRP A 249 -4.77 19.68 5.09
N THR A 250 -5.00 19.08 3.92
CA THR A 250 -3.97 18.97 2.86
C THR A 250 -3.74 20.30 2.16
N ALA A 251 -4.80 20.99 1.73
CA ALA A 251 -4.67 22.15 0.86
C ALA A 251 -4.12 23.38 1.60
N GLU A 252 -4.46 23.53 2.88
CA GLU A 252 -4.32 24.81 3.58
C GLU A 252 -3.47 24.70 4.85
N GLU A 253 -3.70 23.70 5.70
CA GLU A 253 -3.04 23.62 7.01
C GLU A 253 -1.62 23.08 6.96
N ILE A 254 -1.37 22.00 6.20
CA ILE A 254 -0.02 21.42 6.09
C ILE A 254 0.99 22.43 5.54
N PRO A 255 0.74 23.15 4.43
CA PRO A 255 1.70 24.13 3.94
C PRO A 255 1.94 25.29 4.92
N ARG A 256 0.90 25.76 5.63
CA ARG A 256 1.07 26.81 6.66
C ARG A 256 1.89 26.32 7.85
N MET A 257 1.66 25.08 8.28
CA MET A 257 2.44 24.46 9.34
C MET A 257 3.92 24.36 8.96
N ILE A 258 4.20 23.99 7.71
CA ILE A 258 5.58 23.91 7.19
C ILE A 258 6.23 25.27 7.13
N GLN A 259 5.55 26.30 6.60
CA GLN A 259 6.05 27.67 6.58
C GLN A 259 6.32 28.22 7.99
N ALA A 260 5.47 27.90 8.97
CA ALA A 260 5.66 28.33 10.35
C ALA A 260 6.80 27.59 11.07
N THR A 261 7.05 26.33 10.71
CA THR A 261 8.02 25.45 11.37
C THR A 261 9.42 25.56 10.77
N PHE A 262 9.52 25.73 9.45
CA PHE A 262 10.76 25.84 8.70
C PHE A 262 10.85 27.23 8.07
N PRO A 263 11.38 28.24 8.78
CA PRO A 263 11.24 29.65 8.40
C PRO A 263 11.96 30.04 7.10
N ASN A 264 12.86 29.19 6.62
CA ASN A 264 13.62 29.39 5.39
C ASN A 264 13.07 28.59 4.20
N VAL A 265 11.84 28.07 4.28
CA VAL A 265 11.15 27.58 3.07
C VAL A 265 10.66 28.75 2.23
N THR A 266 10.68 28.58 0.91
CA THR A 266 10.19 29.61 -0.02
C THR A 266 8.69 29.85 0.16
N THR A 267 8.22 31.06 -0.15
CA THR A 267 6.79 31.38 -0.31
C THR A 267 6.37 31.45 -1.78
N GLN A 268 7.34 31.29 -2.70
CA GLN A 268 7.09 31.36 -4.13
C GLN A 268 6.40 30.10 -4.64
N ARG A 269 5.24 30.25 -5.28
CA ARG A 269 4.45 29.15 -5.87
C ARG A 269 5.28 28.17 -6.69
N ALA A 270 6.23 28.65 -7.48
CA ALA A 270 7.07 27.81 -8.34
C ALA A 270 7.96 26.83 -7.56
N GLY A 271 8.32 27.16 -6.31
CA GLY A 271 9.10 26.28 -5.42
C GLY A 271 8.26 25.34 -4.57
N TRP A 272 6.94 25.29 -4.78
CA TRP A 272 6.03 24.36 -4.13
C TRP A 272 5.47 23.35 -5.15
N MET A 273 5.74 22.07 -4.91
CA MET A 273 5.13 20.97 -5.63
C MET A 273 4.27 20.15 -4.67
N ILE A 274 3.08 19.73 -5.12
CA ILE A 274 2.33 18.65 -4.49
C ILE A 274 2.45 17.41 -5.35
N MET A 275 2.67 16.25 -4.75
CA MET A 275 2.65 14.98 -5.48
C MET A 275 1.90 13.93 -4.71
N GLY A 276 1.48 12.88 -5.39
CA GLY A 276 0.94 11.71 -4.74
C GLY A 276 1.18 10.43 -5.51
N ILE A 277 0.97 9.32 -4.80
CA ILE A 277 0.97 7.98 -5.35
C ILE A 277 -0.42 7.35 -5.17
N SER A 278 -0.93 6.68 -6.19
CA SER A 278 -2.22 5.96 -6.14
C SER A 278 -3.36 6.88 -5.70
N ALA A 279 -4.10 6.53 -4.64
CA ALA A 279 -5.12 7.39 -4.04
C ALA A 279 -4.61 8.80 -3.68
N GLY A 280 -3.37 8.90 -3.22
CA GLY A 280 -2.71 10.16 -2.94
C GLY A 280 -2.44 10.97 -4.21
N ALA A 281 -2.18 10.33 -5.36
CA ALA A 281 -1.98 11.00 -6.65
C ALA A 281 -3.26 11.71 -7.11
N TYR A 282 -4.40 11.03 -6.94
CA TYR A 282 -5.70 11.65 -7.17
C TYR A 282 -5.94 12.82 -6.20
N CYS A 283 -5.65 12.64 -4.91
CA CYS A 283 -5.77 13.73 -3.94
C CYS A 283 -4.86 14.93 -4.29
N ALA A 284 -3.63 14.69 -4.73
CA ALA A 284 -2.67 15.75 -5.05
C ALA A 284 -3.17 16.62 -6.22
N ALA A 285 -3.60 15.99 -7.32
CA ALA A 285 -4.18 16.71 -8.46
C ALA A 285 -5.47 17.44 -8.07
N ARG A 286 -6.37 16.76 -7.34
CA ARG A 286 -7.62 17.35 -6.85
C ARG A 286 -7.36 18.56 -5.96
N THR A 287 -6.43 18.48 -5.01
CA THR A 287 -6.03 19.59 -4.13
C THR A 287 -5.44 20.73 -4.93
N ALA A 288 -4.53 20.47 -5.86
CA ALA A 288 -3.94 21.52 -6.70
C ALA A 288 -4.98 22.27 -7.55
N TYR A 289 -6.07 21.60 -7.96
CA TYR A 289 -7.18 22.26 -8.64
C TYR A 289 -7.95 23.23 -7.74
N ASP A 290 -8.10 22.93 -6.44
CA ASP A 290 -8.80 23.78 -5.47
C ASP A 290 -7.97 24.97 -5.01
N VAL A 291 -6.64 24.80 -4.89
CA VAL A 291 -5.72 25.84 -4.41
C VAL A 291 -4.60 26.14 -5.42
N PRO A 292 -4.95 26.54 -6.65
CA PRO A 292 -3.98 26.68 -7.74
C PRO A 292 -2.92 27.75 -7.47
N GLN A 293 -3.17 28.71 -6.58
CA GLN A 293 -2.22 29.72 -6.11
C GLN A 293 -1.04 29.14 -5.31
N ARG A 294 -1.17 27.92 -4.78
CA ARG A 294 -0.22 27.36 -3.79
C ARG A 294 0.87 26.50 -4.42
N PHE A 295 0.51 25.68 -5.40
CA PHE A 295 1.42 24.73 -6.01
C PHE A 295 1.66 25.11 -7.48
N GLY A 296 2.93 25.24 -7.87
CA GLY A 296 3.32 25.49 -9.26
C GLY A 296 3.44 24.21 -10.09
N ALA A 297 3.69 23.09 -9.42
CA ALA A 297 3.87 21.79 -10.04
C ALA A 297 3.08 20.70 -9.31
N VAL A 298 2.66 19.68 -10.06
CA VAL A 298 1.91 18.53 -9.53
C VAL A 298 2.50 17.22 -10.06
N GLY A 299 2.89 16.32 -9.16
CA GLY A 299 3.32 14.96 -9.48
C GLY A 299 2.18 13.95 -9.28
N VAL A 300 1.77 13.26 -10.32
CA VAL A 300 0.64 12.32 -10.30
C VAL A 300 1.15 10.93 -10.69
N MET A 301 1.39 10.05 -9.71
CA MET A 301 1.98 8.73 -9.94
C MET A 301 0.97 7.61 -9.71
N SER A 302 0.63 6.86 -10.75
CA SER A 302 -0.39 5.81 -10.75
C SER A 302 -1.77 6.26 -10.26
N SER A 303 -2.22 7.45 -10.67
CA SER A 303 -3.61 7.88 -10.38
C SER A 303 -4.61 7.19 -11.29
N TYR A 304 -5.87 7.21 -10.87
CA TYR A 304 -7.04 6.97 -11.71
C TYR A 304 -7.69 8.32 -12.10
N ASP A 305 -8.48 8.34 -13.17
CA ASP A 305 -9.18 9.55 -13.61
C ASP A 305 -10.40 9.85 -12.72
N LEU A 306 -11.26 8.87 -12.48
CA LEU A 306 -12.44 8.99 -11.61
C LEU A 306 -12.10 8.56 -10.18
N PRO A 307 -12.68 9.19 -9.14
CA PRO A 307 -12.40 8.83 -7.75
C PRO A 307 -12.68 7.35 -7.47
N GLY A 308 -11.63 6.59 -7.16
CA GLY A 308 -11.70 5.17 -6.80
C GLY A 308 -11.72 4.90 -5.29
N GLU A 309 -11.41 5.91 -4.46
CA GLU A 309 -11.31 5.76 -3.01
C GLU A 309 -12.16 6.80 -2.26
N GLY A 310 -12.46 6.51 -0.98
CA GLY A 310 -13.10 7.46 -0.08
C GLY A 310 -14.59 7.68 -0.37
N SER A 311 -15.14 8.78 0.17
CA SER A 311 -16.55 9.12 0.00
C SER A 311 -16.91 9.39 -1.47
N LEU A 312 -16.00 10.01 -2.23
CA LEU A 312 -16.21 10.32 -3.66
C LEU A 312 -16.35 9.06 -4.53
N ALA A 313 -15.70 7.95 -4.17
CA ALA A 313 -15.90 6.68 -4.86
C ALA A 313 -17.33 6.13 -4.76
N HIS A 314 -18.12 6.63 -3.80
CA HIS A 314 -19.48 6.16 -3.54
C HIS A 314 -20.53 7.26 -3.75
N SER A 315 -20.15 8.39 -4.34
CA SER A 315 -21.01 9.58 -4.49
C SER A 315 -22.01 9.54 -5.65
N GLY A 316 -22.09 8.42 -6.36
CA GLY A 316 -22.89 8.28 -7.58
C GLY A 316 -22.20 8.85 -8.82
N LYS A 317 -22.66 8.40 -9.99
CA LYS A 317 -21.99 8.62 -11.29
C LYS A 317 -21.82 10.10 -11.64
N THR A 318 -22.80 10.94 -11.34
CA THR A 318 -22.75 12.37 -11.68
C THR A 318 -21.65 13.09 -10.91
N LEU A 319 -21.57 12.90 -9.60
CA LEU A 319 -20.53 13.56 -8.80
C LEU A 319 -19.14 12.97 -9.08
N GLN A 320 -19.04 11.66 -9.32
CA GLN A 320 -17.78 11.03 -9.77
C GLN A 320 -17.28 11.66 -11.09
N ALA A 321 -18.15 11.78 -12.09
CA ALA A 321 -17.79 12.39 -13.37
C ALA A 321 -17.38 13.86 -13.23
N GLN A 322 -18.07 14.63 -12.37
CA GLN A 322 -17.70 16.01 -12.07
C GLN A 322 -16.34 16.14 -11.38
N ASN A 323 -15.91 15.11 -10.65
CA ASN A 323 -14.64 15.03 -9.95
C ASN A 323 -13.56 14.23 -10.73
N GLY A 324 -13.83 13.83 -11.97
CA GLY A 324 -12.80 13.21 -12.81
C GLY A 324 -11.63 14.17 -13.05
N LEU A 325 -10.39 13.73 -12.87
CA LEU A 325 -9.21 14.59 -12.96
C LEU A 325 -9.11 15.30 -14.31
N SER A 326 -9.34 14.57 -15.41
CA SER A 326 -9.41 15.13 -16.77
C SER A 326 -10.56 16.12 -16.94
N THR A 327 -11.74 15.81 -16.39
CA THR A 327 -12.92 16.69 -16.43
C THR A 327 -12.67 18.00 -15.68
N MET A 328 -12.04 17.92 -14.50
CA MET A 328 -11.67 19.09 -13.71
C MET A 328 -10.58 19.92 -14.39
N LEU A 329 -9.55 19.26 -14.94
CA LEU A 329 -8.47 19.91 -15.68
C LEU A 329 -8.97 20.65 -16.93
N GLY A 330 -9.90 20.06 -17.67
CA GLY A 330 -10.52 20.70 -18.84
C GLY A 330 -11.37 21.91 -18.48
N LYS A 331 -11.99 21.93 -17.29
CA LYS A 331 -12.88 23.01 -16.84
C LYS A 331 -12.18 24.14 -16.08
N ARG A 332 -11.07 23.88 -15.39
CA ARG A 332 -10.37 24.91 -14.60
C ARG A 332 -9.83 26.03 -15.48
N LYS A 333 -9.65 27.21 -14.91
CA LYS A 333 -8.92 28.31 -15.54
C LYS A 333 -7.41 28.00 -15.51
N PRO A 334 -6.73 27.87 -16.67
CA PRO A 334 -5.30 27.64 -16.68
C PRO A 334 -4.50 28.83 -16.13
N ASP A 335 -3.45 28.55 -15.39
CA ASP A 335 -2.60 29.54 -14.68
C ASP A 335 -1.10 29.20 -14.73
N GLY A 336 -0.71 28.30 -15.63
CA GLY A 336 0.68 27.88 -15.81
C GLY A 336 1.08 26.75 -14.88
N MET A 337 0.11 26.00 -14.33
CA MET A 337 0.41 24.83 -13.52
C MET A 337 1.00 23.71 -14.38
N ARG A 338 2.05 23.06 -13.88
CA ARG A 338 2.77 21.98 -14.56
C ARG A 338 2.41 20.63 -13.94
N PHE A 339 2.19 19.61 -14.76
CA PHE A 339 1.87 18.25 -14.33
C PHE A 339 2.90 17.25 -14.84
N TYR A 340 3.40 16.38 -13.97
CA TYR A 340 4.09 15.15 -14.35
C TYR A 340 3.17 13.99 -14.03
N VAL A 341 2.76 13.22 -15.03
CA VAL A 341 1.79 12.14 -14.85
C VAL A 341 2.40 10.81 -15.27
N LEU A 342 2.72 10.00 -14.27
CA LEU A 342 3.27 8.65 -14.43
C LEU A 342 2.16 7.61 -14.32
N GLY A 343 2.06 6.70 -15.28
CA GLY A 343 1.18 5.55 -15.19
C GLY A 343 1.61 4.41 -16.10
N ALA A 344 1.95 3.25 -15.53
CA ALA A 344 2.28 2.09 -16.34
C ALA A 344 1.06 1.59 -17.14
N GLN A 345 1.28 1.14 -18.37
CA GLN A 345 0.19 0.69 -19.25
C GLN A 345 -0.45 -0.62 -18.78
N ASP A 346 0.30 -1.43 -18.02
CA ASP A 346 -0.18 -2.67 -17.40
C ASP A 346 -0.72 -2.48 -15.98
N ASP A 347 -0.83 -1.24 -15.50
CA ASP A 347 -1.46 -0.91 -14.22
C ASP A 347 -2.98 -1.12 -14.31
N SER A 348 -3.49 -2.09 -13.53
CA SER A 348 -4.92 -2.46 -13.53
C SER A 348 -5.85 -1.35 -13.02
N SER A 349 -5.33 -0.31 -12.35
CA SER A 349 -6.13 0.86 -11.97
C SER A 349 -6.45 1.78 -13.14
N GLY A 350 -5.86 1.54 -14.32
CA GLY A 350 -6.00 2.39 -15.49
C GLY A 350 -5.12 3.64 -15.44
N ALA A 351 -3.93 3.55 -14.84
CA ALA A 351 -3.07 4.71 -14.63
C ALA A 351 -2.60 5.40 -15.91
N ALA A 352 -2.13 4.63 -16.91
CA ALA A 352 -1.76 5.20 -18.21
C ALA A 352 -2.95 5.90 -18.89
N ARG A 353 -4.15 5.29 -18.78
CA ARG A 353 -5.38 5.89 -19.31
C ARG A 353 -5.71 7.21 -18.63
N ALA A 354 -5.57 7.31 -17.30
CA ALA A 354 -5.76 8.57 -16.59
C ALA A 354 -4.78 9.65 -17.07
N ALA A 355 -3.50 9.29 -17.27
CA ALA A 355 -2.49 10.19 -17.81
C ALA A 355 -2.88 10.71 -19.21
N TRP A 356 -3.34 9.83 -20.10
CA TRP A 356 -3.75 10.19 -21.45
C TRP A 356 -5.01 11.08 -21.47
N LEU A 357 -6.01 10.78 -20.62
CA LEU A 357 -7.21 11.60 -20.50
C LEU A 357 -6.89 13.00 -19.97
N MET A 358 -5.96 13.12 -19.02
CA MET A 358 -5.49 14.41 -18.55
C MET A 358 -4.70 15.16 -19.63
N ASP A 359 -3.85 14.48 -20.39
CA ASP A 359 -3.11 15.05 -21.52
C ASP A 359 -4.02 15.60 -22.62
N ASP A 360 -5.14 14.92 -22.89
CA ASP A 360 -6.12 15.40 -23.86
C ASP A 360 -6.97 16.57 -23.32
N ALA A 361 -7.08 16.72 -22.00
CA ALA A 361 -7.87 17.76 -21.35
C ALA A 361 -7.08 19.03 -20.99
N VAL A 362 -5.75 18.96 -20.89
CA VAL A 362 -4.91 20.09 -20.48
C VAL A 362 -4.99 21.25 -21.48
N ARG A 363 -5.02 22.49 -20.97
CA ARG A 363 -5.09 23.71 -21.78
C ARG A 363 -3.98 24.67 -21.39
N LYS A 364 -3.31 25.27 -22.37
CA LYS A 364 -2.29 26.30 -22.13
C LYS A 364 -2.87 27.48 -21.31
N PRO A 365 -2.04 28.16 -20.48
CA PRO A 365 -0.62 27.88 -20.22
C PRO A 365 -0.34 26.69 -19.27
N ASP A 366 -1.34 25.97 -18.76
CA ASP A 366 -1.06 24.72 -18.04
C ASP A 366 -0.40 23.72 -19.00
N SER A 367 0.45 22.84 -18.46
CA SER A 367 1.21 21.87 -19.25
C SER A 367 1.29 20.52 -18.54
N LEU A 368 1.31 19.45 -19.33
CA LEU A 368 1.34 18.09 -18.83
C LEU A 368 2.46 17.31 -19.53
N THR A 369 3.24 16.58 -18.74
CA THR A 369 4.26 15.65 -19.21
C THR A 369 3.80 14.24 -18.90
N VAL A 370 3.58 13.45 -19.95
CA VAL A 370 3.12 12.06 -19.86
C VAL A 370 4.32 11.12 -19.74
N ASP A 371 4.32 10.26 -18.72
CA ASP A 371 5.30 9.18 -18.56
C ASP A 371 4.54 7.85 -18.39
N THR A 372 4.44 7.08 -19.46
CA THR A 372 3.56 5.90 -19.56
C THR A 372 4.32 4.67 -20.02
N PRO A 373 5.24 4.14 -19.19
CA PRO A 373 6.01 2.97 -19.54
C PRO A 373 5.09 1.77 -19.81
N ALA A 374 5.49 0.92 -20.76
CA ALA A 374 4.69 -0.24 -21.15
C ALA A 374 4.45 -1.23 -19.99
N SER A 375 5.34 -1.26 -19.00
CA SER A 375 5.21 -2.14 -17.83
C SER A 375 5.70 -1.50 -16.54
N GLY A 376 5.14 -1.95 -15.42
CA GLY A 376 5.56 -1.58 -14.08
C GLY A 376 4.49 -1.77 -13.01
N GLY A 377 3.24 -2.02 -13.41
CA GLY A 377 2.11 -2.27 -12.52
C GLY A 377 1.80 -1.11 -11.56
N HIS A 378 0.98 -1.42 -10.55
CA HIS A 378 0.62 -0.49 -9.47
C HIS A 378 1.60 -0.63 -8.29
N SER A 379 2.88 -0.33 -8.52
CA SER A 379 3.97 -0.88 -7.69
C SER A 379 4.92 0.14 -7.09
N TRP A 380 5.43 -0.16 -5.89
CA TRP A 380 6.54 0.60 -5.30
C TRP A 380 7.82 0.54 -6.12
N THR A 381 8.05 -0.55 -6.85
CA THR A 381 9.17 -0.66 -7.78
C THR A 381 9.10 0.43 -8.86
N LEU A 382 7.91 0.62 -9.46
CA LEU A 382 7.68 1.68 -10.43
C LEU A 382 7.93 3.05 -9.78
N TRP A 383 7.26 3.32 -8.66
CA TRP A 383 7.35 4.64 -8.03
C TRP A 383 8.77 4.99 -7.56
N ASN A 384 9.50 4.05 -6.95
CA ASN A 384 10.88 4.26 -6.53
C ASN A 384 11.83 4.52 -7.71
N ASN A 385 11.61 3.84 -8.83
CA ASN A 385 12.46 3.98 -10.01
C ASN A 385 12.20 5.30 -10.77
N TYR A 386 10.99 5.86 -10.67
CA TYR A 386 10.59 7.07 -11.39
C TYR A 386 10.52 8.32 -10.50
N PHE A 387 10.61 8.20 -9.17
CA PHE A 387 10.73 9.36 -8.28
C PHE A 387 11.94 10.26 -8.65
N PRO A 388 13.14 9.72 -8.98
CA PRO A 388 14.23 10.52 -9.53
C PRO A 388 13.88 11.24 -10.84
N SER A 389 13.05 10.65 -11.69
CA SER A 389 12.58 11.27 -12.94
C SER A 389 11.61 12.42 -12.65
N LEU A 390 10.69 12.27 -11.69
CA LEU A 390 9.83 13.35 -11.20
C LEU A 390 10.65 14.53 -10.65
N LEU A 391 11.66 14.27 -9.80
CA LEU A 391 12.53 15.33 -9.27
C LEU A 391 13.30 16.04 -10.39
N THR A 392 13.83 15.29 -11.35
CA THR A 392 14.53 15.83 -12.52
C THR A 392 13.60 16.69 -13.38
N TRP A 393 12.36 16.26 -13.59
CA TRP A 393 11.33 17.02 -14.30
C TRP A 393 10.95 18.31 -13.56
N TRP A 394 10.86 18.26 -12.23
CA TRP A 394 10.51 19.43 -11.44
C TRP A 394 11.59 20.49 -11.60
N GLY A 395 12.86 20.12 -11.38
CA GLY A 395 14.01 21.02 -11.56
C GLY A 395 14.37 21.35 -13.01
N SER A 396 13.72 20.78 -14.02
CA SER A 396 13.96 21.21 -15.41
C SER A 396 13.39 22.60 -15.71
N ASP A 397 12.70 23.23 -14.77
CA ASP A 397 12.16 24.59 -14.87
C ASP A 397 12.99 25.59 -14.06
N PRO A 398 13.57 26.61 -14.73
CA PRO A 398 14.35 27.64 -14.06
C PRO A 398 13.61 28.39 -12.94
N ALA A 399 12.27 28.45 -12.99
CA ALA A 399 11.47 29.08 -11.93
C ALA A 399 11.59 28.36 -10.58
N VAL A 400 11.86 27.05 -10.59
CA VAL A 400 12.08 26.24 -9.38
C VAL A 400 13.37 26.65 -8.69
N PHE A 401 14.47 26.85 -9.44
CA PHE A 401 15.73 27.34 -8.88
C PHE A 401 15.61 28.79 -8.40
N LYS A 402 14.95 29.64 -9.19
CA LYS A 402 14.68 31.03 -8.81
C LYS A 402 13.89 31.13 -7.49
N ALA A 403 12.94 30.24 -7.25
CA ALA A 403 12.16 30.20 -6.01
C ALA A 403 13.02 29.92 -4.77
N ALA A 404 14.13 29.19 -4.93
CA ALA A 404 15.13 28.95 -3.89
C ALA A 404 16.26 30.01 -3.86
N GLY A 405 16.16 31.08 -4.67
CA GLY A 405 17.16 32.15 -4.72
C GLY A 405 18.49 31.74 -5.37
N VAL A 406 18.50 30.65 -6.16
CA VAL A 406 19.70 30.14 -6.85
C VAL A 406 19.50 30.14 -8.36
N THR A 407 20.60 30.12 -9.11
CA THR A 407 20.56 30.04 -10.58
C THR A 407 20.42 28.59 -11.02
N ALA A 408 19.59 28.35 -12.04
CA ALA A 408 19.46 27.03 -12.65
C ALA A 408 20.80 26.60 -13.29
N PRO A 409 21.19 25.31 -13.19
CA PRO A 409 22.38 24.80 -13.86
C PRO A 409 22.30 25.01 -15.38
N GLN A 410 23.45 25.26 -16.02
CA GLN A 410 23.54 25.30 -17.48
C GLN A 410 23.68 23.89 -18.08
N GLY A 411 23.15 23.74 -19.30
CA GLY A 411 23.20 22.51 -20.09
C GLY A 411 21.94 21.64 -19.94
N ASP A 412 21.96 20.48 -20.58
CA ASP A 412 20.83 19.55 -20.60
C ASP A 412 20.78 18.71 -19.30
N THR A 413 19.87 19.11 -18.39
CA THR A 413 19.62 18.41 -17.12
C THR A 413 19.20 16.96 -17.33
N TRP A 414 18.42 16.66 -18.38
CA TRP A 414 17.95 15.32 -18.66
C TRP A 414 19.05 14.41 -19.19
N ALA A 415 19.92 14.92 -20.06
CA ALA A 415 21.08 14.17 -20.54
C ALA A 415 21.99 13.75 -19.37
N LYS A 416 22.31 14.69 -18.46
CA LYS A 416 23.10 14.42 -17.25
C LYS A 416 22.41 13.41 -16.33
N ALA A 417 21.11 13.59 -16.09
CA ALA A 417 20.34 12.69 -15.24
C ALA A 417 20.30 11.27 -15.80
N THR A 418 20.08 11.13 -17.11
CA THR A 418 20.04 9.82 -17.80
C THR A 418 21.40 9.12 -17.72
N ALA A 419 22.50 9.86 -17.91
CA ALA A 419 23.85 9.33 -17.74
C ALA A 419 24.12 8.85 -16.30
N ALA A 420 23.48 9.47 -15.30
CA ALA A 420 23.52 9.05 -13.89
C ALA A 420 22.52 7.93 -13.54
N GLY A 421 21.83 7.35 -14.54
CA GLY A 421 20.90 6.23 -14.35
C GLY A 421 19.48 6.61 -13.98
N VAL A 422 19.10 7.90 -14.05
CA VAL A 422 17.69 8.32 -13.97
C VAL A 422 16.96 7.81 -15.20
N LYS A 423 15.76 7.25 -15.01
CA LYS A 423 14.97 6.75 -16.14
C LYS A 423 14.50 7.90 -17.02
N PRO A 424 14.69 7.82 -18.35
CA PRO A 424 14.11 8.79 -19.26
C PRO A 424 12.58 8.65 -19.28
N LEU A 425 11.93 9.74 -19.69
CA LEU A 425 10.47 9.78 -19.88
C LEU A 425 10.06 8.75 -20.95
N SER A 426 8.99 8.00 -20.67
CA SER A 426 8.40 7.04 -21.59
C SER A 426 7.09 7.59 -22.16
N GLU A 427 7.15 8.49 -23.13
CA GLU A 427 5.94 9.04 -23.74
C GLU A 427 5.33 8.05 -24.74
N THR A 428 4.05 7.69 -24.53
CA THR A 428 3.31 6.87 -25.50
C THR A 428 2.67 7.77 -26.56
N PRO A 429 3.01 7.60 -27.86
CA PRO A 429 2.44 8.38 -28.96
C PRO A 429 0.91 8.32 -28.99
N LYS A 430 0.24 9.43 -29.33
CA LYS A 430 -1.23 9.54 -29.26
C LYS A 430 -1.97 8.47 -30.07
N ASP A 431 -1.45 8.10 -31.23
CA ASP A 431 -1.96 7.05 -32.12
C ASP A 431 -1.83 5.63 -31.53
N GLN A 432 -0.95 5.43 -30.56
CA GLN A 432 -0.71 4.15 -29.87
C GLN A 432 -1.45 4.04 -28.54
N ARG A 433 -2.12 5.11 -28.09
CA ARG A 433 -2.86 5.13 -26.82
C ARG A 433 -4.18 4.37 -26.96
N VAL A 434 -4.37 3.35 -26.14
CA VAL A 434 -5.62 2.58 -26.11
C VAL A 434 -6.48 3.06 -24.95
N VAL A 435 -7.36 4.03 -25.22
CA VAL A 435 -8.30 4.59 -24.22
C VAL A 435 -9.56 3.71 -24.06
N GLY A 436 -9.78 2.75 -24.96
CA GLY A 436 -10.95 1.86 -24.99
C GLY A 436 -10.77 0.52 -24.26
N SER A 437 -11.74 0.19 -23.40
CA SER A 437 -11.78 -0.94 -22.44
C SER A 437 -10.57 -0.98 -21.51
N VAL A 438 -10.79 -1.24 -20.23
CA VAL A 438 -9.71 -1.73 -19.35
C VAL A 438 -9.40 -3.12 -19.89
N SER A 439 -8.66 -3.21 -21.00
CA SER A 439 -8.23 -4.50 -21.51
C SER A 439 -7.44 -5.06 -20.35
N PRO A 440 -7.86 -6.21 -19.76
CA PRO A 440 -6.92 -6.93 -18.94
C PRO A 440 -5.78 -7.15 -19.91
N VAL A 441 -4.59 -6.60 -19.63
CA VAL A 441 -3.40 -7.24 -20.15
C VAL A 441 -3.63 -8.68 -19.75
N ARG A 442 -4.01 -9.53 -20.72
CA ARG A 442 -4.22 -10.95 -20.48
C ARG A 442 -2.83 -11.37 -20.06
N ALA A 443 -2.61 -11.37 -18.74
CA ALA A 443 -1.34 -11.77 -18.18
C ALA A 443 -1.06 -13.09 -18.86
N MET A 444 0.11 -13.20 -19.49
CA MET A 444 0.50 -14.44 -20.17
C MET A 444 0.15 -15.60 -19.24
N PRO A 445 -0.32 -16.76 -19.74
CA PRO A 445 -1.00 -17.74 -18.91
C PRO A 445 -0.27 -18.10 -17.61
N PHE A 446 1.07 -18.04 -17.59
CA PHE A 446 1.91 -18.34 -16.45
C PHE A 446 2.70 -17.15 -15.88
N GLU A 447 2.30 -15.90 -16.15
CA GLU A 447 2.79 -14.73 -15.39
C GLU A 447 2.14 -14.67 -14.01
N ILE A 448 2.60 -13.78 -13.13
CA ILE A 448 2.17 -13.74 -11.73
C ILE A 448 0.65 -13.57 -11.56
N ASN A 449 0.00 -12.80 -12.45
CA ASN A 449 -1.46 -12.64 -12.50
C ASN A 449 -2.13 -13.54 -13.56
N GLY A 450 -1.37 -14.43 -14.20
CA GLY A 450 -1.84 -15.32 -15.24
C GLY A 450 -2.81 -16.36 -14.70
N LEU A 451 -3.89 -16.64 -15.44
CA LEU A 451 -4.90 -17.61 -15.05
C LEU A 451 -4.30 -19.01 -14.81
N GLY A 452 -3.29 -19.41 -15.61
CA GLY A 452 -2.55 -20.65 -15.43
C GLY A 452 -1.78 -20.70 -14.10
N THR A 453 -1.11 -19.60 -13.72
CA THR A 453 -0.46 -19.49 -12.40
C THR A 453 -1.46 -19.64 -11.25
N ILE A 454 -2.61 -18.94 -11.34
CA ILE A 454 -3.66 -19.01 -10.32
C ILE A 454 -4.20 -20.44 -10.21
N ILE A 455 -4.52 -21.08 -11.33
CA ILE A 455 -5.02 -22.46 -11.35
C ILE A 455 -3.99 -23.41 -10.73
N VAL A 456 -2.72 -23.33 -11.14
CA VAL A 456 -1.65 -24.18 -10.60
C VAL A 456 -1.49 -23.97 -9.09
N ALA A 457 -1.49 -22.72 -8.62
CA ALA A 457 -1.36 -22.39 -7.20
C ALA A 457 -2.54 -22.94 -6.37
N VAL A 458 -3.77 -22.77 -6.85
CA VAL A 458 -4.98 -23.28 -6.20
C VAL A 458 -4.98 -24.81 -6.18
N VAL A 459 -4.70 -25.47 -7.30
CA VAL A 459 -4.67 -26.94 -7.40
C VAL A 459 -3.58 -27.52 -6.49
N ALA A 460 -2.37 -26.94 -6.49
CA ALA A 460 -1.29 -27.37 -5.61
C ALA A 460 -1.65 -27.21 -4.13
N SER A 461 -2.26 -26.07 -3.74
CA SER A 461 -2.72 -25.82 -2.38
C SER A 461 -3.79 -26.81 -1.93
N LEU A 462 -4.81 -27.05 -2.76
CA LEU A 462 -5.87 -28.01 -2.47
C LEU A 462 -5.32 -29.44 -2.37
N GLY A 463 -4.40 -29.81 -3.25
CA GLY A 463 -3.71 -31.10 -3.21
C GLY A 463 -2.94 -31.28 -1.90
N ALA A 464 -2.12 -30.30 -1.51
CA ALA A 464 -1.36 -30.34 -0.27
C ALA A 464 -2.27 -30.40 0.97
N LEU A 465 -3.33 -29.58 1.03
CA LEU A 465 -4.32 -29.64 2.10
C LEU A 465 -5.02 -31.01 2.15
N GLY A 466 -5.33 -31.61 1.00
CA GLY A 466 -5.88 -32.96 0.91
C GLY A 466 -4.95 -34.01 1.50
N VAL A 467 -3.65 -33.94 1.22
CA VAL A 467 -2.64 -34.83 1.83
C VAL A 467 -2.62 -34.66 3.35
N VAL A 468 -2.61 -33.42 3.85
CA VAL A 468 -2.62 -33.15 5.31
C VAL A 468 -3.90 -33.68 5.97
N MET A 469 -5.07 -33.44 5.38
CA MET A 469 -6.38 -33.75 5.96
C MET A 469 -6.73 -35.24 5.92
N PHE A 470 -6.33 -35.95 4.87
CA PHE A 470 -6.77 -37.32 4.62
C PHE A 470 -5.65 -38.36 4.71
N TRP A 471 -4.42 -38.06 4.28
CA TRP A 471 -3.35 -39.06 4.21
C TRP A 471 -2.42 -39.02 5.43
N SER A 472 -1.93 -37.83 5.78
CA SER A 472 -0.99 -37.60 6.88
C SER A 472 -1.43 -38.19 8.25
N PRO A 473 -2.73 -38.19 8.63
CA PRO A 473 -3.17 -38.72 9.91
C PRO A 473 -3.00 -40.25 10.02
N ARG A 474 -2.84 -40.94 8.88
CA ARG A 474 -2.65 -42.39 8.80
C ARG A 474 -1.18 -42.81 8.88
N TRP A 475 -0.23 -41.90 8.67
CA TRP A 475 1.20 -42.19 8.74
C TRP A 475 1.58 -42.76 10.11
N GLY A 476 2.42 -43.79 10.14
CA GLY A 476 2.85 -44.43 11.39
C GLY A 476 1.84 -45.39 12.06
N ARG A 477 0.65 -45.62 11.48
CA ARG A 477 -0.25 -46.72 11.92
C ARG A 477 0.21 -48.06 11.33
N ARG A 478 0.33 -49.09 12.17
CA ARG A 478 0.46 -50.49 11.71
C ARG A 478 -0.91 -51.09 11.40
N ARG A 479 -0.99 -51.99 10.41
CA ARG A 479 -2.08 -52.98 10.28
C ARG A 479 -1.88 -54.17 11.23
N ASP A 480 -0.63 -54.52 11.54
CA ASP A 480 -0.28 -55.77 12.25
C ASP A 480 0.50 -55.46 13.53
N GLY A 481 -0.05 -55.78 14.70
CA GLY A 481 0.30 -55.28 16.05
C GLY A 481 1.70 -55.51 16.64
N GLY A 482 2.79 -55.37 15.88
CA GLY A 482 4.16 -55.44 16.42
C GLY A 482 4.62 -54.18 17.17
N LYS A 483 5.71 -54.33 17.97
CA LYS A 483 6.23 -53.33 18.93
C LYS A 483 6.39 -51.92 18.33
N ARG A 484 6.07 -50.90 19.14
CA ARG A 484 6.20 -49.46 18.81
C ARG A 484 7.69 -49.07 18.75
N SER A 485 8.15 -48.54 17.62
CA SER A 485 9.49 -47.96 17.47
C SER A 485 9.41 -46.44 17.65
N VAL A 486 10.20 -45.89 18.58
CA VAL A 486 10.26 -44.44 18.86
C VAL A 486 10.77 -43.68 17.64
N ALA A 487 11.78 -44.20 16.94
CA ALA A 487 12.33 -43.59 15.72
C ALA A 487 11.28 -43.45 14.60
N ARG A 488 10.43 -44.47 14.40
CA ARG A 488 9.36 -44.43 13.39
C ARG A 488 8.24 -43.47 13.76
N LEU A 489 7.90 -43.37 15.05
CA LEU A 489 6.91 -42.40 15.54
C LEU A 489 7.43 -40.97 15.36
N GLY A 490 8.70 -40.73 15.72
CA GLY A 490 9.38 -39.45 15.49
C GLY A 490 9.40 -39.07 14.02
N GLY A 491 9.77 -40.00 13.13
CA GLY A 491 9.76 -39.77 11.68
C GLY A 491 8.36 -39.46 11.13
N ALA A 492 7.31 -40.12 11.62
CA ALA A 492 5.93 -39.82 11.21
C ALA A 492 5.45 -38.44 11.70
N ILE A 493 5.85 -38.01 12.90
CA ILE A 493 5.55 -36.67 13.41
C ILE A 493 6.29 -35.62 12.59
N LEU A 494 7.59 -35.81 12.35
CA LEU A 494 8.40 -34.91 11.53
C LEU A 494 7.84 -34.78 10.11
N GLY A 495 7.46 -35.90 9.48
CA GLY A 495 6.80 -35.89 8.18
C GLY A 495 5.51 -35.06 8.18
N ARG A 496 4.70 -35.17 9.25
CA ARG A 496 3.47 -34.35 9.39
C ARG A 496 3.78 -32.87 9.56
N VAL A 497 4.80 -32.51 10.34
CA VAL A 497 5.27 -31.12 10.46
C VAL A 497 5.63 -30.58 9.08
N VAL A 498 6.46 -31.31 8.32
CA VAL A 498 6.88 -30.89 6.98
C VAL A 498 5.69 -30.69 6.04
N VAL A 499 4.76 -31.64 5.95
CA VAL A 499 3.63 -31.52 5.03
C VAL A 499 2.63 -30.41 5.43
N ILE A 500 2.46 -30.15 6.74
CA ILE A 500 1.67 -29.01 7.22
C ILE A 500 2.34 -27.70 6.81
N LEU A 501 3.66 -27.57 6.99
CA LEU A 501 4.41 -26.37 6.60
C LEU A 501 4.39 -26.15 5.09
N VAL A 502 4.54 -27.21 4.29
CA VAL A 502 4.43 -27.14 2.83
C VAL A 502 3.03 -26.69 2.40
N ALA A 503 1.97 -27.27 2.98
CA ALA A 503 0.61 -26.85 2.68
C ALA A 503 0.36 -25.39 3.09
N ALA A 504 0.82 -24.99 4.27
CA ALA A 504 0.72 -23.61 4.74
C ALA A 504 1.48 -22.63 3.84
N GLY A 505 2.69 -22.98 3.39
CA GLY A 505 3.46 -22.19 2.44
C GLY A 505 2.77 -22.05 1.08
N LEU A 506 2.26 -23.14 0.51
CA LEU A 506 1.52 -23.10 -0.76
C LEU A 506 0.25 -22.26 -0.68
N VAL A 507 -0.51 -22.38 0.41
CA VAL A 507 -1.71 -21.57 0.63
C VAL A 507 -1.33 -20.10 0.80
N ALA A 508 -0.26 -19.79 1.53
CA ALA A 508 0.23 -18.42 1.69
C ALA A 508 0.70 -17.81 0.36
N VAL A 509 1.41 -18.57 -0.47
CA VAL A 509 1.76 -18.15 -1.84
C VAL A 509 0.51 -17.92 -2.68
N THR A 510 -0.49 -18.80 -2.61
CA THR A 510 -1.76 -18.66 -3.34
C THR A 510 -2.54 -17.42 -2.89
N ALA A 511 -2.61 -17.17 -1.58
CA ALA A 511 -3.21 -15.96 -1.03
C ALA A 511 -2.46 -14.70 -1.49
N GLY A 512 -1.12 -14.75 -1.53
CA GLY A 512 -0.28 -13.67 -2.06
C GLY A 512 -0.52 -13.40 -3.54
N ILE A 513 -0.63 -14.43 -4.37
CA ILE A 513 -0.99 -14.32 -5.80
C ILE A 513 -2.38 -13.68 -5.95
N GLY A 514 -3.36 -14.13 -5.16
CA GLY A 514 -4.71 -13.55 -5.16
C GLY A 514 -4.72 -12.06 -4.78
N ALA A 515 -4.01 -11.69 -3.72
CA ALA A 515 -3.86 -10.29 -3.29
C ALA A 515 -3.17 -9.44 -4.35
N ASN A 516 -2.14 -9.98 -5.00
CA ASN A 516 -1.44 -9.32 -6.11
C ASN A 516 -2.35 -9.09 -7.31
N ALA A 517 -3.14 -10.10 -7.69
CA ALA A 517 -4.08 -10.00 -8.79
C ALA A 517 -5.19 -8.97 -8.54
N SER A 518 -5.63 -8.80 -7.27
CA SER A 518 -6.60 -7.77 -6.91
C SER A 518 -6.01 -6.36 -6.87
N GLY A 519 -4.76 -6.21 -6.43
CA GLY A 519 -4.13 -4.91 -6.25
C GLY A 519 -3.33 -4.42 -7.47
N GLY A 520 -3.02 -5.31 -8.43
CA GLY A 520 -2.21 -4.98 -9.59
C GLY A 520 -0.75 -4.67 -9.27
N PHE A 521 -0.25 -5.05 -8.08
CA PHE A 521 1.07 -4.62 -7.59
C PHE A 521 2.21 -5.09 -8.49
N TYR A 522 2.18 -6.33 -8.96
CA TYR A 522 3.17 -6.85 -9.90
C TYR A 522 2.45 -7.51 -11.06
N THR A 523 2.89 -7.21 -12.28
CA THR A 523 2.27 -7.74 -13.51
C THR A 523 3.05 -8.91 -14.11
N SER A 524 4.32 -9.07 -13.70
CA SER A 524 5.18 -10.16 -14.16
C SER A 524 6.10 -10.71 -13.06
N TRP A 525 6.64 -11.92 -13.26
CA TRP A 525 7.68 -12.48 -12.40
C TRP A 525 8.99 -11.68 -12.41
N ARG A 526 9.24 -10.90 -13.47
CA ARG A 526 10.41 -10.02 -13.57
C ARG A 526 10.25 -8.84 -12.62
N ASP A 527 9.06 -8.25 -12.58
CA ASP A 527 8.73 -7.12 -11.72
C ASP A 527 8.79 -7.52 -10.23
N LEU A 528 8.20 -8.67 -9.87
CA LEU A 528 8.34 -9.21 -8.52
C LEU A 528 9.81 -9.45 -8.13
N ARG A 529 10.64 -9.99 -9.03
CA ARG A 529 12.07 -10.19 -8.73
C ARG A 529 12.84 -8.89 -8.57
N ALA A 530 12.46 -7.86 -9.33
CA ALA A 530 13.07 -6.53 -9.21
C ALA A 530 12.75 -5.91 -7.84
N SER A 531 11.52 -6.05 -7.33
CA SER A 531 11.14 -5.52 -6.02
C SER A 531 11.92 -6.16 -4.87
N VAL A 532 12.13 -7.49 -4.92
CA VAL A 532 12.92 -8.22 -3.91
C VAL A 532 14.36 -7.71 -3.86
N ARG A 533 14.99 -7.45 -5.02
CA ARG A 533 16.37 -6.93 -5.09
C ARG A 533 16.51 -5.49 -4.56
N VAL A 534 15.48 -4.66 -4.72
CA VAL A 534 15.46 -3.30 -4.17
C VAL A 534 15.41 -3.34 -2.64
N ASN A 535 14.60 -4.22 -2.06
CA ASN A 535 14.51 -4.40 -0.60
C ASN A 535 15.81 -4.92 0.03
N GLU A 536 16.58 -5.78 -0.66
CA GLU A 536 17.88 -6.25 -0.18
C GLU A 536 18.96 -5.16 -0.14
N ARG A 537 18.85 -4.13 -0.99
CA ARG A 537 19.77 -2.98 -1.01
C ARG A 537 19.36 -1.87 -0.06
N ALA A 538 18.08 -1.74 0.26
CA ALA A 538 17.59 -0.78 1.25
C ALA A 538 17.85 -1.23 2.71
N GLY A 539 18.16 -2.52 2.92
CA GLY A 539 18.51 -3.09 4.23
C GLY A 539 20.02 -3.25 4.50
N LYS A 540 20.88 -2.79 3.58
CA LYS A 540 22.32 -2.64 3.75
C LYS A 540 22.66 -1.15 3.74
#